data_AF-A0A9D7RS96-F1
#
_entry.id   AF-A0A9D7RS96-F1
#
_cell.length_a   1.000
_cell.length_b   1.000
_cell.length_c   1.000
_cell.angle_alpha   90.00
_cell.angle_beta   90.00
_cell.angle_gamma   90.00
#
_symmetry.space_group_name_H-M   'P 1'
#
loop_
_entity.id
_entity.type
_entity.pdbx_description
1 polymer ?
#
loop_
_entity_poly.entity_id
_entity_poly.type
_entity_poly.pdbx_seq_one_letter_code
_entity_poly.pdbx_strand_id
1 'polypeptide(L)'
;MSNLKLIGHRGYGPTHILGMDDSMNLSFPENSLPAFAKALDSGADGIEADVWLTKDRVPVIIHDQQVSLHVVGRAESPGSILDLRDMTLEELKQQDIGGGNTVPTLAELFGTPASLRRTGCDC
;
A
#
# COMPACT_ATOMS: atom_id res chain seq x y z
N MET A 1 -28.58 17.09 -3.79
CA MET A 1 -27.67 15.92 -3.81
C MET A 1 -26.49 16.29 -2.94
N SER A 2 -26.07 15.41 -2.02
CA SER A 2 -24.91 15.69 -1.16
C SER A 2 -23.63 15.68 -1.99
N ASN A 3 -22.79 16.72 -1.85
CA ASN A 3 -21.46 16.80 -2.46
C ASN A 3 -20.40 16.03 -1.64
N LEU A 4 -20.81 14.99 -0.92
CA LEU A 4 -19.89 14.20 -0.10
C LEU A 4 -19.02 13.34 -1.02
N LYS A 5 -17.71 13.36 -0.78
CA LYS A 5 -16.74 12.49 -1.45
C LYS A 5 -16.22 11.46 -0.47
N LEU A 6 -16.17 10.20 -0.90
CA LEU A 6 -15.63 9.10 -0.12
C LEU A 6 -14.19 8.82 -0.55
N ILE A 7 -13.25 8.80 0.40
CA ILE A 7 -11.85 8.49 0.14
C ILE A 7 -11.49 7.20 0.87
N GLY A 8 -10.92 6.23 0.15
CA GLY A 8 -10.38 5.01 0.75
C GLY A 8 -9.04 5.30 1.43
N HIS A 9 -9.04 5.42 2.76
CA HIS A 9 -7.84 5.59 3.57
C HIS A 9 -6.94 4.37 3.44
N ARG A 10 -5.78 4.53 2.78
CA ARG A 10 -4.85 3.44 2.41
C ARG A 10 -5.46 2.30 1.59
N GLY A 11 -6.59 2.53 0.92
CA GLY A 11 -7.32 1.53 0.14
C GLY A 11 -8.57 0.97 0.83
N TYR A 12 -8.91 -0.29 0.55
CA TYR A 12 -10.11 -0.99 1.04
C TYR A 12 -9.89 -1.84 2.29
N GLY A 13 -8.62 -2.15 2.59
CA GLY A 13 -8.24 -3.04 3.69
C GLY A 13 -8.25 -2.37 5.07
N PRO A 14 -8.10 -3.16 6.14
CA PRO A 14 -7.96 -2.63 7.49
C PRO A 14 -6.68 -1.78 7.62
N THR A 15 -6.81 -0.63 8.29
CA THR A 15 -5.64 0.17 8.67
C THR A 15 -4.90 -0.54 9.80
N HIS A 16 -3.62 -0.82 9.59
CA HIS A 16 -2.69 -1.29 10.60
C HIS A 16 -3.02 -2.66 11.23
N ILE A 17 -2.77 -3.72 10.46
CA ILE A 17 -2.66 -5.07 10.99
C ILE A 17 -1.19 -5.45 10.92
N LEU A 18 -0.53 -5.51 12.08
CA LEU A 18 0.91 -5.72 12.28
C LEU A 18 1.42 -7.03 11.64
N GLY A 19 1.51 -7.10 10.32
CA GLY A 19 1.87 -8.30 9.56
C GLY A 19 1.04 -9.54 9.91
N MET A 20 -0.16 -9.39 10.51
CA MET A 20 -1.00 -10.53 10.90
C MET A 20 -1.67 -11.14 9.67
N ASP A 21 -1.79 -12.46 9.67
CA ASP A 21 -2.20 -13.31 8.57
C ASP A 21 -3.72 -13.48 8.43
N ASP A 22 -4.49 -12.43 8.71
CA ASP A 22 -5.94 -12.47 8.46
C ASP A 22 -6.24 -12.42 6.95
N SER A 23 -7.34 -13.06 6.54
CA SER A 23 -7.69 -13.23 5.12
C SER A 23 -7.97 -11.94 4.36
N MET A 24 -8.44 -10.89 5.04
CA MET A 24 -8.66 -9.55 4.48
C MET A 24 -7.34 -8.81 4.30
N ASN A 25 -6.43 -8.87 5.28
CA ASN A 25 -5.12 -8.24 5.23
C ASN A 25 -4.22 -8.86 4.15
N LEU A 26 -4.30 -10.19 3.98
CA LEU A 26 -3.55 -10.87 2.92
C LEU A 26 -4.07 -10.53 1.51
N SER A 27 -5.39 -10.28 1.37
CA SER A 27 -6.01 -10.00 0.07
C SER A 27 -5.91 -8.52 -0.32
N PHE A 28 -6.02 -7.63 0.66
CA PHE A 28 -6.01 -6.18 0.48
C PHE A 28 -5.10 -5.52 1.53
N PRO A 29 -3.78 -5.76 1.51
CA PRO A 29 -2.87 -5.09 2.43
C PRO A 29 -3.01 -3.57 2.31
N GLU A 30 -2.91 -2.83 3.40
CA GLU A 30 -2.94 -1.37 3.32
C GLU A 30 -1.84 -0.85 2.37
N ASN A 31 -2.11 0.27 1.70
CA ASN A 31 -1.15 0.90 0.78
C ASN A 31 -0.68 0.00 -0.38
N SER A 32 -1.45 -1.05 -0.73
CA SER A 32 -1.18 -1.94 -1.85
C SER A 32 -2.06 -1.65 -3.07
N LEU A 33 -1.56 -2.00 -4.27
CA LEU A 33 -2.33 -1.88 -5.51
C LEU A 33 -3.69 -2.61 -5.47
N PRO A 34 -3.83 -3.86 -4.97
CA PRO A 34 -5.15 -4.49 -4.87
C PRO A 34 -6.09 -3.77 -3.90
N ALA A 35 -5.59 -3.23 -2.78
CA ALA A 35 -6.42 -2.46 -1.86
C ALA A 35 -6.94 -1.17 -2.50
N PHE A 36 -6.12 -0.48 -3.29
CA PHE A 36 -6.53 0.71 -4.04
C PHE A 36 -7.56 0.39 -5.12
N ALA A 37 -7.33 -0.65 -5.93
CA ALA A 37 -8.27 -1.10 -6.94
C ALA A 37 -9.62 -1.45 -6.31
N LYS A 38 -9.60 -2.23 -5.23
CA LYS A 38 -10.82 -2.64 -4.53
C LYS A 38 -11.58 -1.47 -3.91
N ALA A 39 -10.90 -0.43 -3.42
CA ALA A 39 -11.55 0.76 -2.87
C ALA A 39 -12.37 1.49 -3.93
N LEU A 40 -11.79 1.66 -5.11
CA LEU A 40 -12.47 2.28 -6.25
C LEU A 40 -13.62 1.42 -6.78
N ASP A 41 -13.40 0.12 -6.93
CA ASP A 41 -14.45 -0.84 -7.32
C ASP A 41 -15.62 -0.86 -6.33
N SER A 42 -15.36 -0.53 -5.07
CA SER A 42 -16.37 -0.46 -4.00
C SER A 42 -17.06 0.90 -3.92
N GLY A 43 -16.77 1.82 -4.84
CA GLY A 43 -17.46 3.10 -4.98
C GLY A 43 -16.76 4.31 -4.37
N ALA A 44 -15.53 4.19 -3.90
CA ALA A 44 -14.76 5.34 -3.44
C ALA A 44 -14.56 6.38 -4.57
N ASP A 45 -14.58 7.66 -4.22
CA ASP A 45 -14.26 8.78 -5.11
C ASP A 45 -12.77 8.97 -5.34
N GLY A 46 -11.97 8.48 -4.42
CA GLY A 46 -10.52 8.49 -4.51
C GLY A 46 -9.91 7.56 -3.47
N ILE A 47 -8.59 7.52 -3.50
CA ILE A 47 -7.76 6.82 -2.53
C ILE A 47 -6.88 7.83 -1.82
N GLU A 48 -6.49 7.50 -0.60
CA GLU A 48 -5.41 8.16 0.12
C GLU A 48 -4.24 7.17 0.23
N ALA A 49 -3.01 7.68 0.17
CA ALA A 49 -1.81 6.88 0.15
C ALA A 49 -0.66 7.63 0.83
N ASP A 50 0.13 6.90 1.59
CA ASP A 50 1.31 7.41 2.29
C ASP A 50 2.56 7.24 1.42
N VAL A 51 3.38 8.28 1.27
CA VAL A 51 4.57 8.24 0.39
C VAL A 51 5.85 8.51 1.17
N TRP A 52 6.83 7.62 0.99
CA TRP A 52 8.20 7.79 1.50
C TRP A 52 9.23 7.59 0.40
N LEU A 53 10.49 7.89 0.72
CA LEU A 53 11.63 7.61 -0.14
C LEU A 53 12.44 6.45 0.43
N THR A 54 12.84 5.52 -0.44
CA THR A 54 13.86 4.51 -0.16
C THR A 54 15.25 5.14 -0.03
N LYS A 55 16.24 4.35 0.38
CA LYS A 55 17.66 4.73 0.44
C LYS A 55 18.21 5.26 -0.90
N ASP A 56 17.81 4.63 -2.00
CA ASP A 56 18.13 5.01 -3.38
C ASP A 56 17.16 6.07 -3.96
N ARG A 57 16.37 6.72 -3.10
CA ARG A 57 15.49 7.86 -3.38
C ARG A 57 14.35 7.57 -4.36
N VAL A 58 13.84 6.35 -4.35
CA VAL A 58 12.63 5.98 -5.09
C VAL A 58 11.39 6.24 -4.22
N PRO A 59 10.38 6.97 -4.73
CA PRO A 59 9.10 7.14 -4.02
C PRO A 59 8.32 5.83 -3.95
N VAL A 60 7.98 5.41 -2.73
CA VAL A 60 7.27 4.17 -2.41
C VAL A 60 6.07 4.44 -1.51
N ILE A 61 5.09 3.54 -1.55
CA ILE A 61 3.80 3.67 -0.90
C ILE A 61 3.73 2.76 0.33
N ILE A 62 3.93 3.34 1.51
CA ILE A 62 3.93 2.62 2.80
C ILE A 62 3.67 3.63 3.91
N HIS A 63 3.02 3.24 5.00
CA HIS A 63 2.72 4.18 6.07
C HIS A 63 3.92 4.36 7.02
N ASP A 64 4.42 3.27 7.60
CA ASP A 64 5.46 3.33 8.63
C ASP A 64 6.87 3.27 8.02
N GLN A 65 7.80 4.02 8.62
CA GLN A 65 9.23 3.89 8.29
C GLN A 65 9.77 2.52 8.66
N GLN A 66 9.22 1.91 9.72
CA GLN A 66 9.55 0.56 10.12
C GLN A 66 8.77 -0.45 9.27
N VAL A 67 9.34 -0.79 8.12
CA VAL A 67 8.78 -1.74 7.14
C VAL A 67 8.38 -3.06 7.78
N SER A 68 9.13 -3.53 8.79
CA SER A 68 8.86 -4.81 9.46
C SER A 68 7.48 -4.91 10.11
N LEU A 69 6.79 -3.79 10.37
CA LEU A 69 5.42 -3.77 10.88
C LEU A 69 4.38 -4.23 9.84
N HIS A 70 4.71 -4.14 8.56
CA HIS A 70 3.82 -4.53 7.45
C HIS A 70 4.19 -5.88 6.85
N VAL A 71 5.37 -6.43 7.19
CA VAL A 71 5.86 -7.69 6.60
C VAL A 71 5.26 -8.89 7.34
N VAL A 72 4.65 -9.80 6.58
CA VAL A 72 4.01 -11.01 7.11
C VAL A 72 5.02 -11.82 7.93
N GLY A 73 4.63 -12.18 9.16
CA GLY A 73 5.44 -13.00 10.06
C GLY A 73 6.67 -12.32 10.66
N ARG A 74 6.93 -11.03 10.35
CA ARG A 74 8.11 -10.29 10.86
C ARG A 74 7.79 -9.34 12.01
N ALA A 75 6.57 -8.82 12.09
CA ALA A 75 6.18 -7.83 13.11
C ALA A 75 6.36 -8.33 14.56
N GLU A 76 6.17 -9.64 14.77
CA GLU A 76 6.24 -10.29 16.09
C GLU A 76 7.68 -10.69 16.51
N SER A 77 8.68 -10.51 15.63
CA SER A 77 10.05 -11.05 15.81
C SER A 77 11.05 -10.00 16.34
N PRO A 78 11.51 -10.09 17.60
CA PRO A 78 12.52 -9.18 18.15
C PRO A 78 13.85 -9.27 17.37
N GLY A 79 14.37 -8.12 16.91
CA GLY A 79 15.63 -8.04 16.14
C GLY A 79 15.47 -8.04 14.61
N SER A 80 14.25 -8.14 14.10
CA SER A 80 13.94 -8.10 12.67
C SER A 80 13.47 -6.73 12.19
N ILE A 81 14.05 -5.65 12.75
CA ILE A 81 13.71 -4.29 12.34
C ILE A 81 14.21 -4.07 10.91
N LEU A 82 13.28 -3.71 10.02
CA LEU A 82 13.58 -3.18 8.70
C LEU A 82 13.18 -1.71 8.73
N ASP A 83 14.16 -0.83 8.55
CA ASP A 83 13.93 0.61 8.42
C ASP A 83 14.04 1.00 6.95
N LEU A 84 13.00 1.63 6.42
CA LEU A 84 12.93 2.04 5.03
C LEU A 84 14.12 2.91 4.60
N ARG A 85 14.67 3.72 5.51
CA ARG A 85 15.80 4.61 5.23
C ARG A 85 17.08 3.87 4.88
N ASP A 86 17.18 2.60 5.29
CA ASP A 86 18.33 1.75 5.06
C ASP A 86 18.16 0.77 3.88
N MET A 87 16.97 0.75 3.26
CA MET A 87 16.61 -0.19 2.19
C MET A 87 16.57 0.47 0.81
N THR A 88 17.17 -0.18 -0.18
CA THR A 88 16.95 0.12 -1.60
C THR A 88 15.58 -0.37 -2.06
N LEU A 89 15.11 0.11 -3.21
CA LEU A 89 13.88 -0.42 -3.82
C LEU A 89 13.96 -1.94 -4.03
N GLU A 90 15.09 -2.44 -4.53
CA GLU A 90 15.28 -3.85 -4.82
C GLU A 90 15.11 -4.73 -3.56
N GLU A 91 15.72 -4.33 -2.44
CA GLU A 91 15.61 -5.02 -1.15
C GLU A 91 14.18 -4.94 -0.58
N LEU A 92 13.53 -3.78 -0.75
CA LEU A 92 12.15 -3.57 -0.31
C LEU A 92 11.17 -4.46 -1.08
N LYS A 93 11.39 -4.67 -2.37
CA LYS A 93 10.57 -5.53 -3.22
C LYS A 93 10.68 -7.02 -2.88
N GLN A 94 11.63 -7.44 -2.05
CA GLN A 94 11.70 -8.81 -1.54
C GLN A 94 10.79 -9.07 -0.33
N GLN A 95 10.14 -8.03 0.21
CA GLN A 95 9.31 -8.16 1.40
C GLN A 95 7.84 -8.42 1.02
N ASP A 96 7.27 -9.49 1.56
CA ASP A 96 5.84 -9.80 1.43
C ASP A 96 5.04 -9.02 2.48
N ILE A 97 4.22 -8.08 2.01
CA ILE A 97 3.32 -7.28 2.86
C ILE A 97 1.92 -7.89 2.99
N GLY A 98 1.68 -9.06 2.39
CA GLY A 98 0.46 -9.83 2.49
C GLY A 98 0.12 -10.54 1.18
N GLY A 99 -0.04 -11.87 1.23
CA GLY A 99 -0.53 -12.65 0.09
C GLY A 99 0.35 -12.61 -1.16
N GLY A 100 1.66 -12.37 -1.01
CA GLY A 100 2.60 -12.19 -2.12
C GLY A 100 2.63 -10.78 -2.71
N ASN A 101 1.93 -9.83 -2.09
CA ASN A 101 2.03 -8.42 -2.47
C ASN A 101 3.32 -7.81 -1.93
N THR A 102 3.84 -6.81 -2.65
CA THR A 102 5.03 -6.05 -2.24
C THR A 102 4.68 -4.57 -2.14
N VAL A 103 5.53 -3.80 -1.45
CA VAL A 103 5.39 -2.35 -1.36
C VAL A 103 5.43 -1.73 -2.77
N PRO A 104 4.38 -1.03 -3.22
CA PRO A 104 4.39 -0.40 -4.53
C PRO A 104 5.21 0.88 -4.54
N THR A 105 5.74 1.22 -5.69
CA THR A 105 6.28 2.54 -6.01
C THR A 105 5.14 3.48 -6.37
N LEU A 106 5.36 4.79 -6.21
CA LEU A 106 4.44 5.80 -6.71
C LEU A 106 4.26 5.69 -8.24
N ALA A 107 5.31 5.31 -8.96
CA ALA A 107 5.26 5.09 -10.40
C ALA A 107 4.36 3.90 -10.78
N GLU A 108 4.41 2.78 -10.04
CA GLU A 108 3.50 1.64 -10.26
C GLU A 108 2.04 2.03 -9.98
N LEU A 109 1.79 2.83 -8.95
CA LEU A 109 0.44 3.32 -8.65
C LEU A 109 -0.15 4.11 -9.84
N PHE A 110 0.58 5.06 -10.39
CA PHE A 110 0.13 5.84 -11.56
C PHE A 110 0.20 5.05 -12.88
N GLY A 111 1.10 4.08 -12.97
CA GLY A 111 1.33 3.25 -14.15
C GLY A 111 0.32 2.13 -14.31
N THR A 112 -0.50 1.82 -13.29
CA THR A 112 -1.50 0.75 -13.33
C THR A 112 -2.62 1.10 -14.34
N PRO A 113 -2.70 0.44 -15.51
CA PRO A 113 -3.57 0.89 -16.60
C PRO A 113 -5.07 0.58 -16.43
N ALA A 114 -5.48 -0.16 -15.38
CA ALA A 114 -6.73 -0.91 -15.46
C ALA A 114 -7.82 -0.56 -14.42
N SER A 115 -7.57 0.24 -13.38
CA SER A 115 -8.60 0.47 -12.33
C SER A 115 -8.62 1.86 -11.68
N LEU A 116 -7.62 2.71 -11.92
CA LEU A 116 -7.49 4.02 -11.24
C LEU A 116 -8.01 5.22 -12.05
N ARG A 117 -8.48 5.01 -13.27
CA ARG A 117 -9.08 6.07 -14.09
C ARG A 117 -10.59 5.98 -14.04
N ARG A 118 -11.25 6.88 -13.30
CA ARG A 118 -12.65 7.19 -13.61
C ARG A 118 -12.66 7.78 -15.02
N THR A 119 -13.28 7.07 -15.96
CA THR A 119 -13.66 7.59 -17.27
C THR A 119 -14.48 8.86 -17.05
N GLY A 120 -13.88 10.04 -17.29
CA GLY A 120 -14.56 11.32 -17.10
C GLY A 120 -13.69 12.51 -16.70
N CYS A 121 -12.44 12.30 -16.29
CA CYS A 121 -11.45 13.38 -16.23
C CYS A 121 -10.51 13.27 -17.43
N ASP A 122 -10.90 13.93 -18.52
CA ASP A 122 -9.95 14.27 -19.59
C ASP A 122 -9.02 15.35 -19.02
N CYS A 123 -7.73 15.00 -18.89
CA CYS A 123 -6.66 15.97 -18.69
C CYS A 123 -6.17 16.54 -20.02
#